data_AF-A0A5Z8DIU2-F1
#
_entry.id   AF-A0A5Z8DIU2-F1
#
_cell.length_a   1.000
_cell.length_b   1.000
_cell.length_c   1.000
_cell.angle_alpha   90.00
_cell.angle_beta   90.00
_cell.angle_gamma   90.00
#
_symmetry.space_group_name_H-M   'P 1'
#
loop_
_entity.id
_entity.type
_entity.pdbx_description
1 polymer ?
#
loop_
_entity_poly.entity_id
_entity_poly.type
_entity_poly.pdbx_seq_one_letter_code
_entity_poly.pdbx_strand_id
1 'polypeptide(L)'
;RTYHADNPPPGGLPGTKTQMTIRSKTYKGSGYNELMFEDKTGQELLSMHAQKDMDTKVLHDRKTTVIHDHTENVGHNQKVRIKRDRKVLIGHNLRQVVLNNQRTTTLKHKKDFTGLTSRETVGVLKAVTVGGVYQTTVVGEMNTSVIMAQTEEVGLLKSVTVNGPLNVSSATSITFTCGASSITMNEAGVVTISGTEFNFSASGPVAIKGKDVDIN
;
A
#
# COMPACT_ATOMS: atom_id res chain seq x y z
N ARG A 1 46.20 -33.06 -2.31
CA ARG A 1 46.70 -31.67 -2.21
C ARG A 1 47.72 -31.48 -3.32
N THR A 2 47.29 -30.97 -4.48
CA THR A 2 48.19 -30.81 -5.64
C THR A 2 48.83 -29.43 -5.53
N TYR A 3 50.04 -29.39 -4.99
CA TYR A 3 50.88 -28.19 -4.93
C TYR A 3 51.49 -27.98 -6.33
N HIS A 4 51.12 -26.90 -7.02
CA HIS A 4 51.86 -26.42 -8.19
C HIS A 4 52.82 -25.33 -7.70
N ALA A 5 54.12 -25.53 -7.91
CA ALA A 5 55.19 -24.67 -7.42
C ALA A 5 55.16 -23.22 -7.96
N ASP A 6 54.33 -22.94 -8.96
CA ASP A 6 54.21 -21.61 -9.60
C ASP A 6 53.04 -20.76 -9.09
N ASN A 7 52.34 -21.18 -8.01
CA ASN A 7 51.36 -20.33 -7.33
C ASN A 7 51.96 -19.78 -6.03
N PRO A 8 52.77 -18.70 -6.07
CA PRO A 8 53.31 -18.10 -4.86
C PRO A 8 52.16 -17.65 -3.93
N PRO A 9 52.36 -17.70 -2.60
CA PRO A 9 51.32 -17.29 -1.65
C PRO A 9 50.83 -15.86 -1.97
N PRO A 10 49.54 -15.55 -1.73
CA PRO A 10 48.95 -14.27 -2.12
C PRO A 10 49.58 -13.03 -1.47
N GLY A 11 50.45 -13.23 -0.47
CA GLY A 11 51.23 -12.21 0.20
C GLY A 11 52.44 -12.81 0.93
N GLY A 12 53.14 -11.99 1.72
CA GLY A 12 54.35 -12.41 2.42
C GLY A 12 54.09 -13.42 3.54
N LEU A 13 54.91 -14.47 3.58
CA LEU A 13 54.94 -15.40 4.71
C LEU A 13 55.59 -14.75 5.94
N PRO A 14 55.11 -15.04 7.16
CA PRO A 14 54.10 -16.04 7.51
C PRO A 14 52.65 -15.53 7.52
N GLY A 15 52.40 -14.28 7.13
CA GLY A 15 51.10 -13.60 7.29
C GLY A 15 49.94 -14.22 6.49
N THR A 16 50.22 -14.78 5.33
CA THR A 16 49.23 -15.39 4.41
C THR A 16 49.29 -16.93 4.40
N LYS A 17 49.89 -17.54 5.43
CA LYS A 17 50.13 -19.00 5.48
C LYS A 17 48.86 -19.86 5.40
N THR A 18 47.70 -19.29 5.68
CA THR A 18 46.37 -19.94 5.63
C THR A 18 45.52 -19.49 4.42
N GLN A 19 46.10 -18.71 3.50
CA GLN A 19 45.40 -18.20 2.33
C GLN A 19 45.77 -18.94 1.06
N MET A 20 44.78 -19.14 0.19
CA MET A 20 44.97 -19.64 -1.18
C MET A 20 44.18 -18.78 -2.15
N THR A 21 44.78 -18.43 -3.29
CA THR A 21 44.09 -17.64 -4.33
C THR A 21 44.28 -18.23 -5.72
N ILE A 22 43.28 -18.00 -6.57
CA ILE A 22 43.39 -18.06 -8.02
C ILE A 22 43.14 -16.64 -8.52
N ARG A 23 44.19 -15.97 -8.99
CA ARG A 23 44.14 -14.54 -9.37
C ARG A 23 44.71 -14.33 -10.78
N SER A 24 44.03 -13.52 -11.59
CA SER A 24 44.52 -13.05 -12.89
C SER A 24 44.76 -11.54 -12.88
N LYS A 25 45.82 -11.05 -13.51
CA LYS A 25 46.04 -9.60 -13.73
C LYS A 25 45.34 -9.13 -14.99
N THR A 26 44.73 -7.94 -14.96
CA THR A 26 44.20 -7.30 -16.17
C THR A 26 45.29 -7.15 -17.23
N TYR A 27 45.07 -7.66 -18.43
CA TYR A 27 46.02 -7.52 -19.54
C TYR A 27 46.10 -6.06 -20.00
N LYS A 28 47.32 -5.51 -20.06
CA LYS A 28 47.59 -4.11 -20.45
C LYS A 28 46.75 -3.07 -19.67
N GLY A 29 46.38 -3.38 -18.43
CA GLY A 29 45.60 -2.49 -17.58
C GLY A 29 45.89 -2.70 -16.10
N SER A 30 45.21 -1.92 -15.27
CA SER A 30 45.17 -2.11 -13.82
C SER A 30 44.01 -3.04 -13.43
N GLY A 31 44.13 -3.70 -12.29
CA GLY A 31 43.07 -4.56 -11.73
C GLY A 31 43.34 -6.06 -11.82
N TYR A 32 42.38 -6.84 -11.29
CA TYR A 32 42.47 -8.29 -11.19
C TYR A 32 41.10 -8.94 -10.99
N ASN A 33 40.96 -10.20 -11.37
CA ASN A 33 39.89 -11.08 -10.87
C ASN A 33 40.49 -12.04 -9.86
N GLU A 34 39.73 -12.42 -8.85
CA GLU A 34 40.22 -13.30 -7.78
C GLU A 34 39.12 -14.18 -7.20
N LEU A 35 39.50 -15.42 -6.90
CA LEU A 35 38.85 -16.29 -5.93
C LEU A 35 39.84 -16.57 -4.81
N MET A 36 39.50 -16.23 -3.57
CA MET A 36 40.36 -16.37 -2.39
C MET A 36 39.67 -17.23 -1.32
N PHE A 37 40.45 -18.13 -0.72
CA PHE A 37 40.09 -18.92 0.45
C PHE A 37 41.01 -18.52 1.62
N GLU A 38 40.43 -18.29 2.80
CA GLU A 38 41.12 -18.10 4.07
C GLU A 38 40.64 -19.17 5.05
N ASP A 39 41.56 -19.98 5.58
CA ASP A 39 41.29 -21.09 6.49
C ASP A 39 41.84 -20.83 7.91
N LYS A 40 42.13 -19.57 8.26
CA LYS A 40 42.48 -19.19 9.64
C LYS A 40 41.27 -19.36 10.56
N THR A 41 41.41 -20.18 11.58
CA THR A 41 40.36 -20.48 12.55
C THR A 41 39.70 -19.22 13.12
N GLY A 42 38.39 -19.11 12.96
CA GLY A 42 37.57 -17.98 13.41
C GLY A 42 37.60 -16.75 12.50
N GLN A 43 38.28 -16.82 11.35
CA GLN A 43 38.38 -15.77 10.33
C GLN A 43 38.21 -16.36 8.91
N GLU A 44 37.55 -17.51 8.81
CA GLU A 44 37.36 -18.23 7.55
C GLU A 44 36.58 -17.38 6.54
N LEU A 45 37.06 -17.34 5.30
CA LEU A 45 36.46 -16.51 4.25
C LEU A 45 36.61 -17.15 2.88
N LEU A 46 35.51 -17.13 2.13
CA LEU A 46 35.52 -17.24 0.68
C LEU A 46 35.23 -15.86 0.08
N SER A 47 36.20 -15.30 -0.63
CA SER A 47 36.04 -14.02 -1.33
C SER A 47 36.10 -14.22 -2.84
N MET A 48 35.21 -13.53 -3.56
CA MET A 48 35.20 -13.50 -5.01
C MET A 48 35.15 -12.05 -5.48
N HIS A 49 36.09 -11.68 -6.34
CA HIS A 49 36.20 -10.34 -6.92
C HIS A 49 36.19 -10.45 -8.45
N ALA A 50 35.26 -9.71 -9.07
CA ALA A 50 35.22 -9.50 -10.52
C ALA A 50 35.55 -8.04 -10.81
N GLN A 51 36.53 -7.79 -11.68
CA GLN A 51 37.01 -6.43 -11.96
C GLN A 51 35.98 -5.54 -12.69
N LYS A 52 35.06 -6.15 -13.45
CA LYS A 52 34.09 -5.43 -14.26
C LYS A 52 32.72 -6.10 -14.23
N ASP A 53 32.62 -7.26 -14.87
CA ASP A 53 31.37 -7.98 -15.06
C ASP A 53 31.46 -9.36 -14.39
N MET A 54 30.38 -9.78 -13.73
CA MET A 54 30.19 -11.14 -13.24
C MET A 54 28.87 -11.68 -13.81
N ASP A 55 28.95 -12.72 -14.63
CA ASP A 55 27.80 -13.49 -15.09
C ASP A 55 27.75 -14.84 -14.36
N THR A 56 26.58 -15.22 -13.87
CA THR A 56 26.34 -16.53 -13.25
C THR A 56 25.17 -17.20 -13.94
N LYS A 57 25.48 -18.22 -14.74
CA LYS A 57 24.48 -19.08 -15.39
C LYS A 57 24.42 -20.43 -14.68
N VAL A 58 23.23 -20.78 -14.18
CA VAL A 58 22.95 -22.08 -13.57
C VAL A 58 21.88 -22.77 -14.42
N LEU A 59 22.19 -23.95 -14.97
CA LEU A 59 21.31 -24.64 -15.93
C LEU A 59 20.16 -25.41 -15.26
N HIS A 60 20.32 -25.73 -13.98
CA HIS A 60 19.35 -26.48 -13.19
C HIS A 60 18.94 -25.66 -11.98
N ASP A 61 19.48 -25.97 -10.80
CA ASP A 61 19.07 -25.36 -9.55
C ASP A 61 20.19 -24.54 -8.90
N ARG A 62 19.83 -23.38 -8.37
CA ARG A 62 20.65 -22.61 -7.42
C ARG A 62 19.92 -22.55 -6.09
N LYS A 63 20.56 -23.04 -5.03
CA LYS A 63 20.10 -22.88 -3.64
C LYS A 63 21.07 -21.96 -2.90
N THR A 64 20.53 -21.03 -2.12
CA THR A 64 21.32 -20.17 -1.23
C THR A 64 20.71 -20.25 0.15
N THR A 65 21.54 -20.50 1.15
CA THR A 65 21.18 -20.52 2.56
C THR A 65 22.22 -19.70 3.30
N VAL A 66 21.77 -18.71 4.06
CA VAL A 66 22.60 -17.85 4.90
C VAL A 66 22.08 -18.01 6.32
N ILE A 67 22.95 -18.42 7.25
CA ILE A 67 22.56 -18.81 8.61
C ILE A 67 22.42 -17.59 9.53
N HIS A 68 23.18 -16.54 9.26
CA HIS A 68 23.16 -15.29 10.01
C HIS A 68 22.55 -14.20 9.13
N ASP A 69 23.36 -13.24 8.64
CA ASP A 69 22.85 -12.07 7.91
C ASP A 69 23.17 -12.11 6.41
N HIS A 70 22.24 -11.59 5.60
CA HIS A 70 22.46 -11.29 4.19
C HIS A 70 22.28 -9.80 3.94
N THR A 71 23.29 -9.17 3.36
CA THR A 71 23.28 -7.76 2.93
C THR A 71 23.54 -7.69 1.44
N GLU A 72 22.68 -6.98 0.71
CA GLU A 72 22.82 -6.69 -0.73
C GLU A 72 22.82 -5.17 -0.93
N ASN A 73 23.87 -4.63 -1.55
CA ASN A 73 23.97 -3.22 -1.91
C ASN A 73 24.03 -3.10 -3.43
N VAL A 74 23.02 -2.46 -4.03
CA VAL A 74 22.96 -2.22 -5.48
C VAL A 74 23.10 -0.72 -5.72
N GLY A 75 24.22 -0.29 -6.29
CA GLY A 75 24.53 1.13 -6.51
C GLY A 75 23.72 1.82 -7.62
N HIS A 76 23.01 1.04 -8.45
CA HIS A 76 22.20 1.57 -9.54
C HIS A 76 20.86 0.82 -9.62
N ASN A 77 20.66 -0.07 -10.62
CA ASN A 77 19.37 -0.73 -10.85
C ASN A 77 19.39 -2.22 -10.48
N GLN A 78 18.32 -2.69 -9.86
CA GLN A 78 18.01 -4.12 -9.70
C GLN A 78 16.79 -4.48 -10.56
N LYS A 79 16.90 -5.55 -11.38
CA LYS A 79 15.78 -6.07 -12.17
C LYS A 79 15.55 -7.54 -11.85
N VAL A 80 14.37 -7.86 -11.33
CA VAL A 80 13.97 -9.23 -10.99
C VAL A 80 12.81 -9.65 -11.87
N ARG A 81 12.95 -10.79 -12.58
CA ARG A 81 11.88 -11.39 -13.40
C ARG A 81 11.66 -12.83 -12.94
N ILE A 82 10.45 -13.10 -12.46
CA ILE A 82 10.02 -14.43 -12.03
C ILE A 82 8.89 -14.86 -12.97
N LYS A 83 9.06 -15.99 -13.66
CA LYS A 83 8.10 -16.47 -14.67
C LYS A 83 6.91 -17.23 -14.07
N ARG A 84 7.08 -17.78 -12.87
CA ARG A 84 6.05 -18.50 -12.13
C ARG A 84 5.81 -17.77 -10.80
N ASP A 85 6.07 -18.44 -9.68
CA ASP A 85 5.66 -17.95 -8.36
C ASP A 85 6.81 -17.30 -7.58
N ARG A 86 6.47 -16.26 -6.81
CA ARG A 86 7.31 -15.71 -5.74
C ARG A 86 6.57 -15.90 -4.42
N LYS A 87 7.21 -16.57 -3.47
CA LYS A 87 6.72 -16.67 -2.08
C LYS A 87 7.73 -15.97 -1.17
N VAL A 88 7.25 -15.11 -0.28
CA VAL A 88 8.06 -14.36 0.68
C VAL A 88 7.42 -14.54 2.05
N LEU A 89 8.19 -15.01 3.02
CA LEU A 89 7.81 -15.08 4.43
C LEU A 89 8.79 -14.23 5.21
N ILE A 90 8.27 -13.34 6.06
CA ILE A 90 9.05 -12.48 6.93
C ILE A 90 8.56 -12.78 8.34
N GLY A 91 9.45 -13.33 9.18
CA GLY A 91 9.08 -13.80 10.53
C GLY A 91 8.79 -12.67 11.52
N HIS A 92 9.32 -11.47 11.26
CA HIS A 92 9.12 -10.29 12.07
C HIS A 92 8.60 -9.13 11.20
N ASN A 93 9.42 -8.10 10.97
CA ASN A 93 8.99 -6.84 10.38
C ASN A 93 9.45 -6.66 8.93
N LEU A 94 8.59 -6.08 8.10
CA LEU A 94 8.95 -5.55 6.78
C LEU A 94 8.91 -4.02 6.84
N ARG A 95 10.03 -3.37 6.49
CA ARG A 95 10.06 -1.93 6.21
C ARG A 95 10.41 -1.73 4.74
N GLN A 96 9.51 -1.10 3.99
CA GLN A 96 9.73 -0.72 2.60
C GLN A 96 9.58 0.80 2.47
N VAL A 97 10.59 1.46 1.92
CA VAL A 97 10.58 2.91 1.67
C VAL A 97 10.80 3.13 0.19
N VAL A 98 9.88 3.85 -0.45
CA VAL A 98 9.98 4.26 -1.85
C VAL A 98 9.98 5.78 -1.87
N LEU A 99 11.08 6.39 -2.31
CA LEU A 99 11.27 7.85 -2.25
C LEU A 99 10.56 8.62 -3.38
N ASN A 100 10.23 7.91 -4.46
CA ASN A 100 9.57 8.48 -5.62
C ASN A 100 8.25 7.72 -5.87
N ASN A 101 8.10 7.06 -7.00
CA ASN A 101 6.84 6.43 -7.38
C ASN A 101 6.83 4.92 -7.13
N GLN A 102 5.69 4.39 -6.66
CA GLN A 102 5.38 2.97 -6.62
C GLN A 102 4.16 2.67 -7.51
N ARG A 103 4.31 1.75 -8.47
CA ARG A 103 3.21 1.24 -9.29
C ARG A 103 3.08 -0.26 -9.06
N THR A 104 1.88 -0.69 -8.67
CA THR A 104 1.51 -2.10 -8.53
C THR A 104 0.36 -2.38 -9.48
N THR A 105 0.49 -3.40 -10.32
CA THR A 105 -0.58 -3.84 -11.23
C THR A 105 -0.89 -5.31 -10.98
N THR A 106 -2.14 -5.59 -10.63
CA THR A 106 -2.65 -6.94 -10.43
C THR A 106 -3.77 -7.18 -11.44
N LEU A 107 -3.62 -8.18 -12.30
CA LEU A 107 -4.57 -8.42 -13.40
C LEU A 107 -5.81 -9.24 -13.00
N LYS A 108 -5.70 -10.02 -11.91
CA LYS A 108 -6.78 -10.89 -11.44
C LYS A 108 -7.28 -10.42 -10.07
N HIS A 109 -6.81 -11.04 -9.00
CA HIS A 109 -7.33 -10.80 -7.65
C HIS A 109 -6.23 -10.30 -6.73
N LYS A 110 -6.57 -9.34 -5.87
CA LYS A 110 -5.76 -8.89 -4.74
C LYS A 110 -6.57 -9.11 -3.46
N LYS A 111 -5.93 -9.71 -2.45
CA LYS A 111 -6.49 -9.86 -1.10
C LYS A 111 -5.46 -9.36 -0.12
N ASP A 112 -5.83 -8.34 0.64
CA ASP A 112 -5.04 -7.85 1.77
C ASP A 112 -5.77 -8.26 3.05
N PHE A 113 -5.04 -8.79 4.02
CA PHE A 113 -5.56 -9.13 5.34
C PHE A 113 -4.65 -8.52 6.39
N THR A 114 -5.24 -7.75 7.30
CA THR A 114 -4.55 -7.11 8.42
C THR A 114 -5.19 -7.59 9.70
N GLY A 115 -4.42 -8.23 10.58
CA GLY A 115 -4.97 -8.89 11.77
C GLY A 115 -5.39 -7.92 12.89
N LEU A 116 -4.84 -6.71 12.92
CA LEU A 116 -5.11 -5.72 13.97
C LEU A 116 -5.50 -4.36 13.36
N THR A 117 -4.51 -3.56 12.95
CA THR A 117 -4.72 -2.16 12.55
C THR A 117 -4.12 -1.87 11.18
N SER A 118 -4.87 -1.19 10.32
CA SER A 118 -4.41 -0.61 9.06
C SER A 118 -4.62 0.90 9.08
N ARG A 119 -3.60 1.67 8.71
CA ARG A 119 -3.67 3.13 8.56
C ARG A 119 -3.15 3.53 7.20
N GLU A 120 -3.88 4.42 6.54
CA GLU A 120 -3.48 5.04 5.28
C GLU A 120 -3.48 6.55 5.44
N THR A 121 -2.49 7.23 4.89
CA THR A 121 -2.41 8.70 4.87
C THR A 121 -1.97 9.11 3.48
N VAL A 122 -2.74 10.01 2.86
CA VAL A 122 -2.51 10.49 1.50
C VAL A 122 -2.43 12.01 1.55
N GLY A 123 -1.33 12.57 1.07
CA GLY A 123 -1.04 14.00 1.23
C GLY A 123 -1.79 14.93 0.26
N VAL A 124 -2.30 14.39 -0.86
CA VAL A 124 -2.94 15.21 -1.91
C VAL A 124 -4.29 14.62 -2.31
N LEU A 125 -4.31 13.46 -2.98
CA LEU A 125 -5.53 12.90 -3.55
C LEU A 125 -5.55 11.38 -3.48
N LYS A 126 -6.69 10.83 -3.05
CA LYS A 126 -7.01 9.41 -3.13
C LYS A 126 -8.25 9.23 -4.01
N ALA A 127 -8.10 8.56 -5.15
CA ALA A 127 -9.21 8.17 -6.02
C ALA A 127 -9.42 6.66 -5.99
N VAL A 128 -10.69 6.24 -5.98
CA VAL A 128 -11.10 4.84 -6.04
C VAL A 128 -12.14 4.70 -7.15
N THR A 129 -11.86 3.84 -8.13
CA THR A 129 -12.79 3.50 -9.21
C THR A 129 -13.04 2.01 -9.18
N VAL A 130 -14.31 1.61 -9.13
CA VAL A 130 -14.73 0.22 -9.04
C VAL A 130 -15.70 -0.04 -10.19
N GLY A 131 -15.35 -0.96 -11.08
CA GLY A 131 -16.18 -1.29 -12.25
C GLY A 131 -17.36 -2.22 -11.96
N GLY A 132 -17.51 -2.66 -10.70
CA GLY A 132 -18.58 -3.54 -10.24
C GLY A 132 -19.11 -3.08 -8.89
N VAL A 133 -19.30 -4.02 -7.96
CA VAL A 133 -19.83 -3.72 -6.62
C VAL A 133 -18.73 -3.20 -5.69
N TYR A 134 -19.01 -2.13 -4.95
CA TYR A 134 -18.22 -1.66 -3.82
C TYR A 134 -19.02 -1.82 -2.53
N GLN A 135 -18.51 -2.63 -1.60
CA GLN A 135 -19.16 -2.93 -0.33
C GLN A 135 -18.22 -2.61 0.83
N THR A 136 -18.75 -1.91 1.83
CA THR A 136 -18.08 -1.67 3.10
C THR A 136 -18.93 -2.27 4.22
N THR A 137 -18.30 -3.06 5.09
CA THR A 137 -18.95 -3.59 6.30
C THR A 137 -18.09 -3.21 7.50
N VAL A 138 -18.69 -2.51 8.45
CA VAL A 138 -18.06 -2.11 9.70
C VAL A 138 -18.89 -2.67 10.84
N VAL A 139 -18.25 -3.45 11.71
CA VAL A 139 -18.90 -4.10 12.86
C VAL A 139 -18.91 -3.17 14.09
N GLY A 140 -17.91 -2.30 14.18
CA GLY A 140 -17.85 -1.25 15.19
C GLY A 140 -18.44 0.07 14.69
N GLU A 141 -17.80 1.17 15.06
CA GLU A 141 -18.21 2.51 14.66
C GLU A 141 -17.56 2.93 13.34
N MET A 142 -18.33 3.65 12.51
CA MET A 142 -17.82 4.35 11.33
C MET A 142 -17.97 5.86 11.53
N ASN A 143 -16.86 6.60 11.51
CA ASN A 143 -16.86 8.06 11.51
C ASN A 143 -16.29 8.58 10.18
N THR A 144 -16.93 9.61 9.62
CA THR A 144 -16.46 10.32 8.43
C THR A 144 -16.43 11.81 8.74
N SER A 145 -15.26 12.44 8.62
CA SER A 145 -15.09 13.89 8.79
C SER A 145 -14.59 14.50 7.49
N VAL A 146 -15.30 15.51 7.00
CA VAL A 146 -15.00 16.21 5.75
C VAL A 146 -14.95 17.70 6.05
N ILE A 147 -13.81 18.34 5.79
CA ILE A 147 -13.57 19.74 6.16
C ILE A 147 -14.20 20.71 5.16
N MET A 148 -14.22 20.36 3.88
CA MET A 148 -14.71 21.24 2.82
C MET A 148 -16.12 20.86 2.36
N ALA A 149 -16.24 19.85 1.49
CA ALA A 149 -17.51 19.48 0.90
C ALA A 149 -17.59 17.98 0.68
N GLN A 150 -18.79 17.43 0.92
CA GLN A 150 -19.16 16.06 0.59
C GLN A 150 -20.35 16.11 -0.38
N THR A 151 -20.15 15.58 -1.58
CA THR A 151 -21.20 15.44 -2.61
C THR A 151 -21.45 13.97 -2.90
N GLU A 152 -22.70 13.63 -3.23
CA GLU A 152 -23.09 12.26 -3.55
C GLU A 152 -24.12 12.27 -4.67
N GLU A 153 -23.85 11.50 -5.72
CA GLU A 153 -24.75 11.31 -6.86
C GLU A 153 -25.05 9.82 -7.02
N VAL A 154 -26.32 9.47 -7.17
CA VAL A 154 -26.78 8.09 -7.29
C VAL A 154 -27.74 7.98 -8.47
N GLY A 155 -27.34 7.22 -9.50
CA GLY A 155 -28.09 7.17 -10.76
C GLY A 155 -29.38 6.36 -10.75
N LEU A 156 -29.61 5.50 -9.74
CA LEU A 156 -30.81 4.65 -9.65
C LEU A 156 -31.54 4.81 -8.31
N LEU A 157 -30.98 4.26 -7.22
CA LEU A 157 -31.63 4.23 -5.91
C LEU A 157 -30.63 4.49 -4.80
N LYS A 158 -30.95 5.47 -3.96
CA LYS A 158 -30.34 5.64 -2.64
C LYS A 158 -31.36 5.21 -1.57
N SER A 159 -31.00 4.23 -0.76
CA SER A 159 -31.80 3.78 0.38
C SER A 159 -30.99 3.93 1.66
N VAL A 160 -31.60 4.51 2.69
CA VAL A 160 -30.99 4.68 4.02
C VAL A 160 -31.92 4.05 5.04
N THR A 161 -31.43 3.03 5.74
CA THR A 161 -32.15 2.36 6.82
C THR A 161 -31.33 2.46 8.08
N VAL A 162 -31.92 3.03 9.13
CA VAL A 162 -31.31 3.17 10.46
C VAL A 162 -32.26 2.56 11.47
N ASN A 163 -31.79 1.55 12.23
CA ASN A 163 -32.62 0.88 13.24
C ASN A 163 -32.78 1.75 14.50
N GLY A 164 -31.79 2.60 14.79
CA GLY A 164 -31.83 3.61 15.83
C GLY A 164 -32.31 4.97 15.30
N PRO A 165 -32.09 6.06 16.06
CA PRO A 165 -32.43 7.40 15.60
C PRO A 165 -31.55 7.83 14.42
N LEU A 166 -32.16 8.54 13.46
CA LEU A 166 -31.48 9.28 12.42
C LEU A 166 -31.47 10.77 12.80
N ASN A 167 -30.30 11.29 13.20
CA ASN A 167 -30.13 12.70 13.52
C ASN A 167 -29.52 13.43 12.32
N VAL A 168 -30.18 14.51 11.86
CA VAL A 168 -29.67 15.39 10.81
C VAL A 168 -29.69 16.82 11.36
N SER A 169 -28.50 17.44 11.41
CA SER A 169 -28.33 18.81 11.89
C SER A 169 -27.51 19.61 10.89
N SER A 170 -27.87 20.87 10.70
CA SER A 170 -27.14 21.83 9.88
C SER A 170 -27.05 23.16 10.62
N ALA A 171 -25.95 23.87 10.45
CA ALA A 171 -25.79 25.20 11.04
C ALA A 171 -26.62 26.27 10.31
N THR A 172 -26.89 26.07 9.01
CA THR A 172 -27.50 27.10 8.15
C THR A 172 -28.87 26.69 7.64
N SER A 173 -28.96 25.57 6.92
CA SER A 173 -30.22 25.07 6.39
C SER A 173 -30.22 23.57 6.13
N ILE A 174 -31.42 22.97 6.17
CA ILE A 174 -31.71 21.62 5.69
C ILE A 174 -32.80 21.76 4.63
N THR A 175 -32.56 21.22 3.43
CA THR A 175 -33.51 21.29 2.31
C THR A 175 -33.69 19.92 1.67
N PHE A 176 -34.94 19.53 1.45
CA PHE A 176 -35.34 18.39 0.64
C PHE A 176 -36.12 18.89 -0.56
N THR A 177 -35.69 18.52 -1.77
CA THR A 177 -36.32 19.00 -3.02
C THR A 177 -36.67 17.81 -3.91
N CYS A 178 -37.87 17.84 -4.48
CA CYS A 178 -38.32 16.89 -5.49
C CYS A 178 -39.12 17.64 -6.57
N GLY A 179 -38.53 17.83 -7.75
CA GLY A 179 -39.13 18.66 -8.79
C GLY A 179 -39.44 20.07 -8.27
N ALA A 180 -40.71 20.48 -8.36
CA ALA A 180 -41.20 21.78 -7.87
C ALA A 180 -41.56 21.81 -6.36
N SER A 181 -41.50 20.68 -5.67
CA SER A 181 -41.82 20.59 -4.24
C SER A 181 -40.58 20.67 -3.36
N SER A 182 -40.68 21.33 -2.20
CA SER A 182 -39.58 21.48 -1.25
C SER A 182 -40.03 21.49 0.22
N ILE A 183 -39.18 20.94 1.09
CA ILE A 183 -39.24 21.13 2.54
C ILE A 183 -37.92 21.77 2.96
N THR A 184 -37.97 22.96 3.57
CA THR A 184 -36.78 23.70 3.98
C THR A 184 -36.89 24.13 5.44
N MET A 185 -35.79 23.99 6.17
CA MET A 185 -35.59 24.55 7.51
C MET A 185 -34.36 25.45 7.47
N ASN A 186 -34.42 26.63 8.11
CA ASN A 186 -33.30 27.56 8.18
C ASN A 186 -32.87 27.88 9.63
N GLU A 187 -31.72 28.56 9.78
CA GLU A 187 -31.13 28.94 11.06
C GLU A 187 -32.00 29.87 11.92
N ALA A 188 -32.97 30.57 11.33
CA ALA A 188 -33.94 31.39 12.05
C ALA A 188 -35.10 30.58 12.65
N GLY A 189 -35.13 29.26 12.44
CA GLY A 189 -36.19 28.36 12.90
C GLY A 189 -37.44 28.36 12.03
N VAL A 190 -37.40 28.99 10.85
CA VAL A 190 -38.52 28.96 9.90
C VAL A 190 -38.54 27.62 9.17
N VAL A 191 -39.71 26.98 9.16
CA VAL A 191 -39.99 25.78 8.38
C VAL A 191 -40.90 26.16 7.22
N THR A 192 -40.47 25.90 6.00
CA THR A 192 -41.21 26.17 4.76
C THR A 192 -41.51 24.87 4.05
N ILE A 193 -42.76 24.65 3.70
CA ILE A 193 -43.20 23.54 2.85
C ILE A 193 -43.87 24.16 1.63
N SER A 194 -43.34 23.89 0.44
CA SER A 194 -43.81 24.46 -0.83
C SER A 194 -44.08 23.36 -1.84
N GLY A 195 -45.10 23.57 -2.67
CA GLY A 195 -45.53 22.65 -3.72
C GLY A 195 -46.64 23.28 -4.56
N THR A 196 -46.97 22.66 -5.69
CA THR A 196 -48.05 23.12 -6.59
C THR A 196 -49.44 22.65 -6.15
N GLU A 197 -49.50 21.58 -5.37
CA GLU A 197 -50.72 20.99 -4.85
C GLU A 197 -50.43 20.37 -3.48
N PHE A 198 -51.32 20.57 -2.53
CA PHE A 198 -51.25 19.99 -1.20
C PHE A 198 -52.51 19.19 -0.93
N ASN A 199 -52.37 17.87 -0.78
CA ASN A 199 -53.46 16.98 -0.44
C ASN A 199 -53.31 16.47 0.98
N PHE A 200 -54.20 16.92 1.87
CA PHE A 200 -54.26 16.46 3.26
C PHE A 200 -55.48 15.56 3.44
N SER A 201 -55.25 14.28 3.76
CA SER A 201 -56.30 13.31 4.08
C SER A 201 -55.99 12.64 5.41
N ALA A 202 -56.97 12.58 6.30
CA ALA A 202 -56.84 11.92 7.60
C ALA A 202 -58.09 11.11 7.91
N SER A 203 -57.92 9.90 8.41
CA SER A 203 -59.02 9.08 8.96
C SER A 203 -59.41 9.49 10.39
N GLY A 204 -58.65 10.42 10.99
CA GLY A 204 -58.90 11.02 12.30
C GLY A 204 -58.77 12.55 12.23
N PRO A 205 -58.73 13.25 13.39
CA PRO A 205 -58.67 14.71 13.42
C PRO A 205 -57.36 15.27 12.84
N VAL A 206 -57.46 16.38 12.10
CA VAL A 206 -56.34 17.24 11.71
C VAL A 206 -56.34 18.48 12.60
N ALA A 207 -55.20 18.87 13.16
CA ALA A 207 -55.07 20.07 13.99
C ALA A 207 -53.91 20.95 13.51
N ILE A 208 -54.20 22.20 13.20
CA ILE A 208 -53.22 23.24 12.89
C ILE A 208 -53.34 24.30 13.98
N LYS A 209 -52.23 24.60 14.66
CA LYS A 209 -52.19 25.54 15.78
C LYS A 209 -51.04 26.51 15.57
N GLY A 210 -51.34 27.80 15.70
CA GLY A 210 -50.39 28.90 15.68
C GLY A 210 -51.02 30.10 16.39
N LYS A 211 -50.23 31.12 16.74
CA LYS A 211 -50.79 32.41 17.16
C LYS A 211 -51.64 32.96 16.00
N ASP A 212 -50.96 33.12 14.86
CA ASP A 212 -51.42 33.36 13.51
C ASP A 212 -51.79 32.07 12.73
N VAL A 213 -53.01 31.84 12.24
CA VAL A 213 -53.26 30.78 11.22
C VAL A 213 -54.07 31.38 10.07
N ASP A 214 -53.43 31.51 8.91
CA ASP A 214 -54.04 32.02 7.69
C ASP A 214 -54.24 30.89 6.68
N ILE A 215 -55.47 30.73 6.17
CA ILE A 215 -55.88 29.69 5.23
C ILE A 215 -56.74 30.39 4.18
N ASN A 216 -56.08 31.01 3.21
CA ASN A 216 -56.70 31.72 2.08
C ASN A 216 -56.41 31.01 0.76
#